data_AF-A0A4V3DXN8-F1
#
_entry.id   AF-A0A4V3DXN8-F1
#
_cell.length_a   1.000
_cell.length_b   1.000
_cell.length_c   1.000
_cell.angle_alpha   90.00
_cell.angle_beta   90.00
_cell.angle_gamma   90.00
#
_symmetry.space_group_name_H-M   'P 1'
#
loop_
_entity.id
_entity.type
_entity.pdbx_description
1 polymer ?
#
loop_
_entity_poly.entity_id
_entity_poly.type
_entity_poly.pdbx_seq_one_letter_code
_entity_poly.pdbx_strand_id
1 'polypeptide(L)'
;MNADEIREAVAAKGTTLYRLARAHGLNRNALVTSLNSKRRLPTYHLVIARFLGLPLHQLWPQHYGPEGYRDRRGDRARRMAHPPAAYEALLARIEAGEIYSRIKRELGVPSENALYPYMRRNPSFSARWRRAMGSRPGTRASHYSDAQVTAVLARVERGERLTDIYREPGQPSDTVILNRRRRDPAIDAAFRDALEGRGGGRVGPARLDRVLDGMREGRAYYSMRDVVTPNTLIRLRRTDPTFAARFDEARQSGRAIVVRQAETRKVSHAEMWAIVEAAVRRVPPYARNDIRADLMVELLEGRVAPEDARAAAGRLEKAWNQMFGRWDLSMDQERGEGGLNLHGLLASDEAGRRVESYAGAE
;
A
#
# COMPACT_ATOMS: atom_id res chain seq x y z
N MET A 1 8.96 -19.08 31.01
CA MET A 1 7.91 -18.23 31.60
C MET A 1 6.94 -17.79 30.51
N ASN A 2 5.67 -17.64 30.83
CA ASN A 2 4.68 -17.03 29.93
C ASN A 2 4.81 -15.48 29.96
N ALA A 3 4.07 -14.77 29.11
CA ALA A 3 4.19 -13.31 28.99
C ALA A 3 3.74 -12.56 30.25
N ASP A 4 2.78 -13.09 31.00
CA ASP A 4 2.23 -12.46 32.20
C ASP A 4 3.17 -12.60 33.39
N GLU A 5 3.76 -13.78 33.58
CA GLU A 5 4.81 -14.02 34.58
C GLU A 5 6.01 -13.08 34.39
N ILE A 6 6.38 -12.79 33.14
CA ILE A 6 7.46 -11.84 32.83
C ILE A 6 7.05 -10.40 33.19
N ARG A 7 5.80 -10.01 32.94
CA ARG A 7 5.28 -8.68 33.32
C ARG A 7 5.26 -8.52 34.84
N GLU A 8 4.78 -9.52 35.56
CA GLU A 8 4.75 -9.55 37.02
C GLU A 8 6.16 -9.49 37.61
N ALA A 9 7.10 -10.27 37.08
CA ALA A 9 8.50 -10.22 37.51
C ALA A 9 9.15 -8.84 37.29
N VAL A 10 8.81 -8.16 36.19
CA VAL A 10 9.28 -6.79 35.93
C VAL A 10 8.62 -5.80 36.90
N ALA A 11 7.32 -5.94 37.17
CA ALA A 11 6.57 -5.12 38.11
C ALA A 11 7.09 -5.27 39.54
N ALA A 12 7.42 -6.49 39.96
CA ALA A 12 7.99 -6.80 41.28
C ALA A 12 9.34 -6.11 41.52
N LYS A 13 10.10 -5.79 40.48
CA LYS A 13 11.33 -4.97 40.55
C LYS A 13 11.06 -3.45 40.54
N GLY A 14 9.81 -3.01 40.70
CA GLY A 14 9.43 -1.60 40.84
C GLY A 14 9.39 -0.80 39.53
N THR A 15 9.32 -1.47 38.37
CA THR A 15 9.23 -0.79 37.07
C THR A 15 8.15 -1.38 36.17
N THR A 16 7.91 -0.76 35.01
CA THR A 16 7.02 -1.31 33.98
C THR A 16 7.80 -1.54 32.70
N LEU A 17 7.31 -2.43 31.82
CA LEU A 17 7.93 -2.65 30.51
C LEU A 17 8.04 -1.36 29.68
N TYR A 18 7.11 -0.41 29.85
CA TYR A 18 7.15 0.90 29.20
C TYR A 18 8.32 1.76 29.71
N ARG A 19 8.50 1.83 31.03
CA ARG A 19 9.60 2.57 31.65
C ARG A 19 10.95 1.93 31.31
N LEU A 20 11.01 0.59 31.35
CA LEU A 20 12.19 -0.17 30.95
C LEU A 20 12.54 0.08 29.47
N ALA A 21 11.56 0.05 28.56
CA ALA A 21 11.79 0.36 27.15
C ALA A 21 12.39 1.76 26.96
N ARG A 22 11.82 2.77 27.64
CA ARG A 22 12.29 4.16 27.58
C ARG A 22 13.71 4.33 28.13
N ALA A 23 14.04 3.66 29.24
CA ALA A 23 15.37 3.68 29.83
C ALA A 23 16.46 3.14 28.88
N HIS A 24 16.07 2.28 27.93
CA HIS A 24 16.96 1.72 26.92
C HIS A 24 16.82 2.40 25.53
N GLY A 25 16.20 3.58 25.45
CA GLY A 25 16.03 4.32 24.19
C GLY A 25 15.14 3.60 23.16
N LEU A 26 14.31 2.66 23.59
CA LEU A 26 13.39 1.92 22.73
C LEU A 26 12.05 2.63 22.63
N ASN A 27 11.32 2.36 21.54
CA ASN A 27 9.92 2.77 21.43
C ASN A 27 9.13 2.25 22.65
N ARG A 28 8.23 3.08 23.21
CA ARG A 28 7.40 2.76 24.37
C ARG A 28 6.84 1.34 24.32
N ASN A 29 6.28 0.93 23.19
CA ASN A 29 5.60 -0.37 23.05
C ASN A 29 6.53 -1.52 22.66
N ALA A 30 7.83 -1.30 22.46
CA ALA A 30 8.74 -2.30 21.89
C ALA A 30 8.81 -3.59 22.73
N LEU A 31 8.98 -3.47 24.04
CA LEU A 31 9.09 -4.63 24.93
C LEU A 31 7.76 -5.37 25.08
N VAL A 32 6.64 -4.66 25.19
CA VAL A 32 5.29 -5.27 25.27
C VAL A 32 4.97 -6.02 23.98
N THR A 33 5.23 -5.39 22.83
CA THR A 33 5.08 -6.04 21.52
C THR A 33 5.99 -7.26 21.39
N SER A 34 7.21 -7.23 21.95
CA SER A 34 8.12 -8.38 21.90
C SER A 34 7.59 -9.61 22.63
N LEU A 35 6.88 -9.43 23.75
CA LEU A 35 6.29 -10.53 24.52
C LEU A 35 5.09 -11.19 23.82
N ASN A 36 4.28 -10.37 23.14
CA ASN A 36 3.05 -10.83 22.50
C ASN A 36 3.23 -11.27 21.04
N SER A 37 4.31 -10.81 20.40
CA SER A 37 4.54 -11.08 18.99
C SER A 37 4.95 -12.53 18.77
N LYS A 38 4.35 -13.16 17.76
CA LYS A 38 4.86 -14.44 17.22
C LYS A 38 6.27 -14.30 16.64
N ARG A 39 6.69 -13.07 16.30
CA ARG A 39 8.03 -12.77 15.78
C ARG A 39 8.98 -12.54 16.95
N ARG A 40 10.13 -13.20 16.88
CA ARG A 40 11.20 -13.09 17.86
C ARG A 40 11.94 -11.77 17.67
N LEU A 41 12.19 -11.07 18.77
CA LEU A 41 12.95 -9.82 18.77
C LEU A 41 14.09 -9.95 19.78
N PRO A 42 15.21 -10.63 19.43
CA PRO A 42 16.26 -11.00 20.37
C PRO A 42 16.83 -9.82 21.15
N THR A 43 16.97 -8.66 20.51
CA THR A 43 17.43 -7.42 21.16
C THR A 43 16.52 -7.01 22.32
N TYR A 44 15.20 -7.13 22.17
CA TYR A 44 14.23 -6.76 23.21
C TYR A 44 14.17 -7.80 24.32
N HIS A 45 14.28 -9.08 23.96
CA HIS A 45 14.36 -10.17 24.92
C HIS A 45 15.61 -10.07 25.80
N LEU A 46 16.75 -9.65 25.23
CA LEU A 46 18.00 -9.42 25.97
C LEU A 46 17.85 -8.31 27.01
N VAL A 47 17.15 -7.22 26.69
CA VAL A 47 16.89 -6.13 27.64
C VAL A 47 16.11 -6.64 28.85
N ILE A 48 15.02 -7.38 28.60
CA ILE A 48 14.20 -7.97 29.67
C ILE A 48 14.99 -9.01 30.47
N ALA A 49 15.73 -9.90 29.80
CA ALA A 49 16.57 -10.91 30.44
C ALA A 49 17.62 -10.30 31.37
N ARG A 50 18.34 -9.29 30.88
CA ARG A 50 19.35 -8.56 31.66
C ARG A 50 18.72 -7.84 32.85
N PHE A 51 17.56 -7.21 32.66
CA PHE A 51 16.84 -6.54 33.75
C PHE A 51 16.39 -7.53 34.84
N LEU A 52 15.90 -8.70 34.45
CA LEU A 52 15.48 -9.74 35.39
C LEU A 52 16.66 -10.48 36.03
N GLY A 53 17.84 -10.49 35.40
CA GLY A 53 19.00 -11.26 35.86
C GLY A 53 18.89 -12.75 35.52
N LEU A 54 18.11 -13.07 34.49
CA LEU A 54 17.84 -14.45 34.07
C LEU A 54 18.38 -14.69 32.65
N PRO A 55 18.95 -15.86 32.36
CA PRO A 55 19.36 -16.20 31.00
C PRO A 55 18.14 -16.38 30.08
N LEU A 56 18.32 -16.06 28.79
CA LEU A 56 17.25 -16.07 27.79
C LEU A 56 16.48 -17.39 27.69
N HIS A 57 17.17 -18.53 27.88
CA HIS A 57 16.56 -19.86 27.78
C HIS A 57 15.66 -20.23 28.98
N GLN A 58 15.81 -19.56 30.13
CA GLN A 58 14.89 -19.73 31.24
C GLN A 58 13.61 -18.91 31.03
N LEU A 59 13.74 -17.70 30.48
CA LEU A 59 12.59 -16.86 30.15
C LEU A 59 11.79 -17.42 28.96
N TRP A 60 12.46 -17.80 27.87
CA TRP A 60 11.84 -18.30 26.63
C TRP A 60 12.49 -19.60 26.13
N PRO A 61 12.33 -20.75 26.82
CA PRO A 61 12.92 -22.04 26.43
C PRO A 61 12.49 -22.52 25.02
N GLN A 62 11.32 -22.09 24.55
CA GLN A 62 10.82 -22.35 23.20
C GLN A 62 11.58 -21.59 22.09
N HIS A 63 12.41 -20.62 22.45
CA HIS A 63 13.15 -19.73 21.53
C HIS A 63 14.66 -19.77 21.72
N TYR A 64 15.15 -20.14 22.90
CA TYR A 64 16.58 -20.15 23.24
C TYR A 64 16.96 -21.46 23.90
N GLY A 65 18.21 -21.89 23.70
CA GLY A 65 18.83 -23.01 24.40
C GLY A 65 19.90 -22.53 25.38
N PRO A 66 20.52 -23.42 26.16
CA PRO A 66 21.63 -23.08 27.05
C PRO A 66 22.75 -22.30 26.34
N GLU A 67 23.09 -22.75 25.12
CA GLU A 67 24.08 -22.14 24.22
C GLU A 67 23.64 -20.78 23.61
N GLY A 68 22.50 -20.23 24.00
CA GLY A 68 21.96 -18.97 23.50
C GLY A 68 20.88 -19.13 22.44
N TYR A 69 20.98 -18.34 21.36
CA TYR A 69 19.91 -18.23 20.37
C TYR A 69 19.71 -19.53 19.58
N ARG A 70 18.57 -20.21 19.78
CA ARG A 70 18.12 -21.28 18.88
C ARG A 70 17.53 -20.65 17.63
N ASP A 71 18.38 -20.43 16.64
CA ASP A 71 17.90 -20.02 15.33
C ASP A 71 17.03 -21.13 14.75
N ARG A 72 15.70 -20.97 14.80
CA ARG A 72 14.79 -21.93 14.16
C ARG A 72 14.99 -21.96 12.64
N ARG A 73 15.59 -20.93 12.01
CA ARG A 73 15.96 -21.01 10.60
C ARG A 73 17.16 -21.94 10.42
N GLY A 74 18.18 -21.82 11.26
CA GLY A 74 19.27 -22.78 11.38
C GLY A 74 18.78 -24.20 11.70
N ASP A 75 17.96 -24.39 12.72
CA ASP A 75 17.43 -25.71 13.09
C ASP A 75 16.50 -26.27 12.04
N ARG A 76 15.67 -25.45 11.38
CA ARG A 76 14.85 -25.91 10.25
C ARG A 76 15.72 -26.22 9.04
N ALA A 77 16.73 -25.41 8.73
CA ALA A 77 17.67 -25.67 7.66
C ALA A 77 18.53 -26.91 7.94
N ARG A 78 18.87 -27.20 9.20
CA ARG A 78 19.56 -28.43 9.64
C ARG A 78 18.63 -29.64 9.60
N ARG A 79 17.38 -29.51 10.09
CA ARG A 79 16.35 -30.57 10.00
C ARG A 79 15.88 -30.82 8.56
N MET A 80 16.02 -29.83 7.68
CA MET A 80 15.74 -29.91 6.24
C MET A 80 17.02 -30.01 5.42
N ALA A 81 18.18 -30.24 6.03
CA ALA A 81 19.41 -30.50 5.31
C ALA A 81 19.33 -31.95 4.82
N HIS A 82 18.81 -32.12 3.62
CA HIS A 82 18.92 -33.39 2.95
C HIS A 82 20.40 -33.65 2.63
N PRO A 83 20.87 -34.92 2.69
CA PRO A 83 22.22 -35.23 2.26
C PRO A 83 22.41 -34.86 0.77
N PRO A 84 23.62 -34.48 0.31
CA PRO A 84 23.89 -34.19 -1.11
C PRO A 84 23.36 -35.27 -2.06
N ALA A 85 23.45 -36.54 -1.67
CA ALA A 85 22.92 -37.69 -2.41
C ALA A 85 21.41 -37.60 -2.70
N ALA A 86 20.61 -37.02 -1.81
CA ALA A 86 19.17 -36.85 -2.05
C ALA A 86 18.87 -35.82 -3.14
N TYR A 87 19.71 -34.79 -3.30
CA TYR A 87 19.58 -33.83 -4.38
C TYR A 87 19.99 -34.43 -5.72
N GLU A 88 21.08 -35.20 -5.74
CA GLU A 88 21.53 -35.92 -6.95
C GLU A 88 20.51 -36.99 -7.39
N ALA A 89 19.94 -37.74 -6.44
CA ALA A 89 18.88 -38.70 -6.73
C ALA A 89 17.63 -38.01 -7.29
N LEU A 90 17.25 -36.86 -6.72
CA LEU A 90 16.17 -36.05 -7.27
C LEU A 90 16.48 -35.60 -8.70
N LEU A 91 17.68 -35.07 -8.98
CA LEU A 91 18.07 -34.63 -10.31
C LEU A 91 18.09 -35.77 -11.33
N ALA A 92 18.62 -36.95 -10.97
CA ALA A 92 18.64 -38.11 -11.84
C ALA A 92 17.22 -38.54 -12.28
N ARG A 93 16.24 -38.50 -11.36
CA ARG A 93 14.83 -38.78 -11.70
C ARG A 93 14.24 -37.74 -12.66
N ILE A 94 14.61 -36.47 -12.49
CA ILE A 94 14.19 -35.38 -13.40
C ILE A 94 14.82 -35.56 -14.78
N GLU A 95 16.10 -35.94 -14.84
CA GLU A 95 16.83 -36.26 -16.08
C GLU A 95 16.23 -37.49 -16.78
N ALA A 96 15.69 -38.45 -16.03
CA ALA A 96 14.92 -39.60 -16.55
C ALA A 96 13.49 -39.25 -17.03
N GLY A 97 13.10 -37.97 -16.97
CA GLY A 97 11.82 -37.48 -17.50
C GLY A 97 10.67 -37.44 -16.48
N GLU A 98 10.89 -37.83 -15.22
CA GLU A 98 9.85 -37.70 -14.20
C GLU A 98 9.54 -36.23 -13.88
N ILE A 99 8.29 -35.95 -13.47
CA ILE A 99 7.81 -34.59 -13.20
C ILE A 99 8.05 -34.21 -11.73
N TYR A 100 8.78 -33.11 -11.49
CA TYR A 100 9.10 -32.61 -10.15
C TYR A 100 7.87 -32.45 -9.23
N SER A 101 6.73 -32.00 -9.76
CA SER A 101 5.50 -31.81 -8.97
C SER A 101 4.94 -33.12 -8.41
N ARG A 102 5.23 -34.26 -9.05
CA ARG A 102 4.90 -35.60 -8.57
C ARG A 102 5.92 -36.06 -7.52
N ILE A 103 7.20 -35.97 -7.85
CA ILE A 103 8.31 -36.44 -7.00
C ILE A 103 8.35 -35.70 -5.65
N LYS A 104 8.10 -34.38 -5.64
CA LYS A 104 8.24 -33.55 -4.43
C LYS A 104 7.27 -33.89 -3.28
N ARG A 105 6.28 -34.76 -3.53
CA ARG A 105 5.33 -35.23 -2.50
C ARG A 105 5.82 -36.49 -1.77
N GLU A 106 6.89 -37.12 -2.25
CA GLU A 106 7.44 -38.34 -1.68
C GLU A 106 8.31 -38.05 -0.44
N LEU A 107 8.34 -39.00 0.50
CA LEU A 107 9.14 -38.89 1.71
C LEU A 107 10.64 -38.91 1.36
N GLY A 108 11.42 -38.03 1.98
CA GLY A 108 12.87 -37.95 1.78
C GLY A 108 13.31 -37.07 0.59
N VAL A 109 12.38 -36.65 -0.26
CA VAL A 109 12.68 -35.73 -1.36
C VAL A 109 12.89 -34.30 -0.84
N PRO A 110 13.95 -33.60 -1.28
CA PRO A 110 14.15 -32.20 -0.92
C PRO A 110 12.96 -31.32 -1.31
N SER A 111 12.42 -30.58 -0.33
CA SER A 111 11.39 -29.57 -0.61
C SER A 111 11.97 -28.44 -1.47
N GLU A 112 11.09 -27.71 -2.18
CA GLU A 112 11.50 -26.56 -3.01
C GLU A 112 12.27 -25.49 -2.20
N ASN A 113 11.88 -25.26 -0.95
CA ASN A 113 12.57 -24.37 -0.03
C ASN A 113 13.99 -24.83 0.34
N ALA A 114 14.26 -26.14 0.32
CA ALA A 114 15.59 -26.71 0.55
C ALA A 114 16.42 -26.78 -0.75
N LEU A 115 15.77 -26.94 -1.89
CA LEU A 115 16.39 -27.04 -3.21
C LEU A 115 17.03 -25.71 -3.66
N TYR A 116 16.33 -24.58 -3.56
CA TYR A 116 16.88 -23.30 -4.04
C TYR A 116 18.17 -22.85 -3.32
N PRO A 117 18.25 -22.91 -1.97
CA PRO A 117 19.52 -22.64 -1.28
C PRO A 117 20.63 -23.60 -1.69
N TYR A 118 20.33 -24.88 -1.95
CA TYR A 118 21.31 -25.85 -2.43
C TYR A 118 21.81 -25.50 -3.83
N MET A 119 20.91 -25.19 -4.77
CA MET A 119 21.26 -24.73 -6.13
C MET A 119 22.12 -23.47 -6.11
N ARG A 120 21.86 -22.53 -5.20
CA ARG A 120 22.67 -21.31 -5.06
C ARG A 120 24.11 -21.60 -4.62
N ARG A 121 24.29 -22.59 -3.73
CA ARG A 121 25.62 -23.00 -3.23
C ARG A 121 26.35 -23.95 -4.18
N ASN A 122 25.63 -24.62 -5.09
CA ASN A 122 26.18 -25.62 -6.02
C ASN A 122 25.84 -25.24 -7.48
N PRO A 123 26.63 -24.34 -8.11
CA PRO A 123 26.34 -23.84 -9.46
C PRO A 123 26.29 -24.94 -10.54
N SER A 124 27.11 -25.99 -10.43
CA SER A 124 27.12 -27.13 -11.35
C SER A 124 25.79 -27.90 -11.30
N PHE A 125 25.30 -28.20 -10.10
CA PHE A 125 23.98 -28.79 -9.88
C PHE A 125 22.88 -27.89 -10.44
N SER A 126 22.94 -26.57 -10.19
CA SER A 126 21.97 -25.61 -10.74
C SER A 126 21.92 -25.61 -12.27
N ALA A 127 23.07 -25.69 -12.94
CA ALA A 127 23.16 -25.76 -14.40
C ALA A 127 22.52 -27.04 -14.94
N ARG A 128 22.85 -28.20 -14.34
CA ARG A 128 22.24 -29.49 -14.70
C ARG A 128 20.73 -29.50 -14.44
N TRP A 129 20.30 -29.00 -13.28
CA TRP A 129 18.88 -28.84 -12.94
C TRP A 129 18.13 -27.99 -13.97
N ARG A 130 18.69 -26.84 -14.37
CA ARG A 130 18.10 -25.97 -15.39
C ARG A 130 18.02 -26.66 -16.75
N ARG A 131 19.05 -27.40 -17.15
CA ARG A 131 19.03 -28.22 -18.37
C ARG A 131 17.95 -29.29 -18.29
N ALA A 132 17.93 -30.10 -17.23
CA ALA A 132 16.96 -31.17 -17.05
C ALA A 132 15.51 -30.65 -17.00
N MET A 133 15.27 -29.50 -16.35
CA MET A 133 13.94 -28.87 -16.31
C MET A 133 13.55 -28.12 -17.59
N GLY A 134 14.53 -27.58 -18.33
CA GLY A 134 14.32 -26.80 -19.56
C GLY A 134 14.28 -27.65 -20.84
N SER A 135 14.93 -28.80 -20.84
CA SER A 135 15.02 -29.73 -21.98
C SER A 135 13.88 -30.74 -22.02
N ARG A 136 12.89 -30.67 -21.12
CA ARG A 136 11.78 -31.63 -21.10
C ARG A 136 10.90 -31.46 -22.35
N PRO A 137 10.82 -32.47 -23.23
CA PRO A 137 9.80 -32.55 -24.24
C PRO A 137 8.43 -32.51 -23.55
N GLY A 138 7.58 -31.54 -23.87
CA GLY A 138 6.25 -31.43 -23.28
C GLY A 138 6.16 -30.74 -21.91
N THR A 139 7.24 -30.13 -21.38
CA THR A 139 7.03 -29.06 -20.38
C THR A 139 6.46 -27.89 -21.12
N ARG A 140 5.11 -27.89 -21.23
CA ARG A 140 4.27 -26.92 -21.95
C ARG A 140 5.07 -25.66 -22.19
N ALA A 141 5.70 -25.58 -23.37
CA ALA A 141 6.06 -24.28 -23.93
C ALA A 141 4.80 -23.46 -23.68
N SER A 142 4.94 -22.39 -22.89
CA SER A 142 3.82 -21.56 -22.44
C SER A 142 2.78 -21.61 -23.53
N HIS A 143 1.60 -22.21 -23.28
CA HIS A 143 0.61 -22.61 -24.30
C HIS A 143 0.13 -21.46 -25.21
N TYR A 144 0.69 -20.29 -24.99
CA TYR A 144 0.45 -19.07 -25.69
C TYR A 144 1.51 -18.88 -26.77
N SER A 145 1.03 -18.92 -28.01
CA SER A 145 1.82 -18.59 -29.18
C SER A 145 2.31 -17.14 -29.12
N ASP A 146 3.34 -16.81 -29.90
CA ASP A 146 3.77 -15.42 -30.04
C ASP A 146 2.64 -14.52 -30.55
N ALA A 147 1.74 -15.07 -31.37
CA ALA A 147 0.53 -14.37 -31.80
C ALA A 147 -0.38 -13.96 -30.64
N GLN A 148 -0.53 -14.79 -29.60
CA GLN A 148 -1.33 -14.43 -28.42
C GLN A 148 -0.66 -13.35 -27.58
N VAL A 149 0.67 -13.37 -27.45
CA VAL A 149 1.41 -12.30 -26.74
C VAL A 149 1.31 -10.98 -27.51
N THR A 150 1.48 -11.01 -28.84
CA THR A 150 1.31 -9.84 -29.72
C THR A 150 -0.13 -9.31 -29.66
N ALA A 151 -1.14 -10.17 -29.61
CA ALA A 151 -2.53 -9.76 -29.45
C ALA A 151 -2.76 -9.03 -28.11
N VAL A 152 -2.20 -9.54 -27.00
CA VAL A 152 -2.26 -8.83 -25.72
C VAL A 152 -1.56 -7.48 -25.80
N LEU A 153 -0.37 -7.40 -26.40
CA LEU A 153 0.35 -6.15 -26.56
C LEU A 153 -0.47 -5.11 -27.35
N ALA A 154 -1.07 -5.50 -28.47
CA ALA A 154 -1.92 -4.60 -29.27
C ALA A 154 -3.13 -4.06 -28.47
N ARG A 155 -3.74 -4.89 -27.61
CA ARG A 155 -4.81 -4.46 -26.70
C ARG A 155 -4.29 -3.49 -25.64
N VAL A 156 -3.09 -3.75 -25.13
CA VAL A 156 -2.41 -2.83 -24.22
C VAL A 156 -2.08 -1.52 -24.92
N GLU A 157 -1.70 -1.49 -26.19
CA GLU A 157 -1.52 -0.23 -26.92
C GLU A 157 -2.84 0.54 -27.06
N ARG A 158 -3.95 -0.17 -27.32
CA ARG A 158 -5.26 0.46 -27.60
C ARG A 158 -5.96 1.15 -26.43
N GLY A 159 -5.84 0.65 -25.21
CA GLY A 159 -6.64 1.24 -24.11
C GLY A 159 -6.88 0.35 -22.92
N GLU A 160 -6.71 -0.96 -23.10
CA GLU A 160 -7.29 -1.96 -22.23
C GLU A 160 -6.38 -2.34 -21.05
N ARG A 161 -6.91 -2.37 -19.82
CA ARG A 161 -6.08 -2.73 -18.66
C ARG A 161 -5.67 -4.21 -18.77
N LEU A 162 -4.42 -4.49 -18.45
CA LEU A 162 -3.90 -5.86 -18.41
C LEU A 162 -4.77 -6.78 -17.53
N THR A 163 -5.28 -6.27 -16.40
CA THR A 163 -6.18 -7.02 -15.52
C THR A 163 -7.47 -7.47 -16.20
N ASP A 164 -7.96 -6.68 -17.15
CA ASP A 164 -9.22 -6.96 -17.85
C ASP A 164 -8.94 -7.98 -18.95
N ILE A 165 -7.85 -7.80 -19.70
CA ILE A 165 -7.37 -8.76 -20.69
C ILE A 165 -7.14 -10.14 -20.05
N TYR A 166 -6.50 -10.21 -18.89
CA TYR A 166 -6.20 -11.50 -18.23
C TYR A 166 -7.42 -12.26 -17.71
N ARG A 167 -8.57 -11.60 -17.54
CA ARG A 167 -9.80 -12.24 -17.06
C ARG A 167 -10.56 -12.95 -18.18
N GLU A 168 -10.21 -12.69 -19.43
CA GLU A 168 -10.90 -13.28 -20.55
C GLU A 168 -10.48 -14.74 -20.79
N PRO A 169 -11.43 -15.63 -21.08
CA PRO A 169 -11.14 -17.00 -21.45
C PRO A 169 -10.18 -17.08 -22.64
N GLY A 170 -9.12 -17.89 -22.52
CA GLY A 170 -8.14 -18.10 -23.59
C GLY A 170 -7.03 -17.05 -23.68
N GLN A 171 -7.02 -16.03 -22.84
CA GLN A 171 -5.90 -15.08 -22.75
C GLN A 171 -4.74 -15.64 -21.90
N PRO A 172 -3.50 -15.21 -22.16
CA PRO A 172 -2.36 -15.55 -21.31
C PRO A 172 -2.52 -14.95 -19.92
N SER A 173 -2.22 -15.77 -18.90
CA SER A 173 -2.12 -15.27 -17.52
C SER A 173 -1.04 -14.19 -17.38
N ASP A 174 -1.17 -13.35 -16.35
CA ASP A 174 -0.19 -12.34 -15.98
C ASP A 174 1.25 -12.90 -15.87
N THR A 175 1.37 -14.08 -15.27
CA THR A 175 2.62 -14.78 -15.02
C THR A 175 3.28 -15.23 -16.33
N VAL A 176 2.47 -15.60 -17.32
CA VAL A 176 2.96 -15.93 -18.68
C VAL A 176 3.57 -14.70 -19.34
N ILE A 177 2.84 -13.58 -19.37
CA ILE A 177 3.32 -12.33 -19.98
C ILE A 177 4.58 -11.83 -19.28
N LEU A 178 4.60 -11.84 -17.94
CA LEU A 178 5.79 -11.43 -17.17
C LEU A 178 7.00 -12.34 -17.44
N ASN A 179 6.79 -13.65 -17.54
CA ASN A 179 7.88 -14.57 -17.87
C ASN A 179 8.35 -14.39 -19.32
N ARG A 180 7.46 -14.07 -20.27
CA ARG A 180 7.83 -13.79 -21.65
C ARG A 180 8.68 -12.52 -21.74
N ARG A 181 8.25 -11.42 -21.10
CA ARG A 181 9.02 -10.17 -20.98
C ARG A 181 10.42 -10.39 -20.40
N ARG A 182 10.57 -11.23 -19.37
CA ARG A 182 11.90 -11.55 -18.80
C ARG A 182 12.83 -12.31 -19.74
N ARG A 183 12.28 -13.09 -20.68
CA ARG A 183 13.05 -13.94 -21.60
C ARG A 183 13.31 -13.28 -22.95
N ASP A 184 12.47 -12.31 -23.32
CA ASP A 184 12.50 -11.64 -24.60
C ASP A 184 12.54 -10.11 -24.39
N PRO A 185 13.74 -9.50 -24.49
CA PRO A 185 13.92 -8.07 -24.30
C PRO A 185 13.12 -7.20 -25.28
N ALA A 186 12.84 -7.69 -26.50
CA ALA A 186 12.07 -6.95 -27.49
C ALA A 186 10.59 -6.85 -27.08
N ILE A 187 10.02 -7.96 -26.60
CA ILE A 187 8.66 -7.97 -26.02
C ILE A 187 8.60 -7.09 -24.78
N ASP A 188 9.60 -7.13 -23.90
CA ASP A 188 9.62 -6.24 -22.73
C ASP A 188 9.68 -4.75 -23.10
N ALA A 189 10.50 -4.38 -24.09
CA ALA A 189 10.56 -3.01 -24.59
C ALA A 189 9.19 -2.55 -25.11
N ALA A 190 8.55 -3.35 -25.97
CA ALA A 190 7.24 -3.00 -26.51
C ALA A 190 6.17 -2.89 -25.41
N PHE A 191 6.17 -3.78 -24.41
CA PHE A 191 5.28 -3.65 -23.26
C PHE A 191 5.59 -2.42 -22.40
N ARG A 192 6.86 -2.03 -22.25
CA ARG A 192 7.22 -0.79 -21.56
C ARG A 192 6.67 0.41 -22.31
N ASP A 193 6.89 0.49 -23.61
CA ASP A 193 6.38 1.59 -24.44
C ASP A 193 4.85 1.68 -24.38
N ALA A 194 4.16 0.53 -24.50
CA ALA A 194 2.71 0.47 -24.40
C ALA A 194 2.16 0.81 -22.98
N LEU A 195 2.91 0.48 -21.92
CA LEU A 195 2.52 0.72 -20.52
C LEU A 195 2.94 2.09 -19.97
N GLU A 196 3.98 2.71 -20.51
CA GLU A 196 4.32 4.12 -20.24
C GLU A 196 3.15 5.03 -20.62
N GLY A 197 2.35 4.62 -21.59
CA GLY A 197 1.06 5.23 -21.89
C GLY A 197 -0.01 5.07 -20.80
N ARG A 198 0.16 4.25 -19.73
CA ARG A 198 -0.94 3.79 -18.85
C ARG A 198 -0.81 3.90 -17.33
N GLY A 199 0.25 4.49 -16.78
CA GLY A 199 0.26 4.88 -15.37
C GLY A 199 0.82 3.86 -14.38
N GLY A 200 1.83 3.09 -14.80
CA GLY A 200 2.73 2.37 -13.89
C GLY A 200 4.16 2.92 -13.91
N GLY A 201 4.67 3.23 -15.10
CA GLY A 201 5.85 4.07 -15.33
C GLY A 201 5.40 5.39 -15.95
N ARG A 202 6.03 6.50 -15.55
CA ARG A 202 5.93 7.87 -16.08
C ARG A 202 4.59 8.23 -16.77
N VAL A 203 3.77 9.07 -16.13
CA VAL A 203 2.60 9.65 -16.80
C VAL A 203 3.09 10.48 -17.99
N GLY A 204 2.66 10.12 -19.20
CA GLY A 204 3.03 10.86 -20.40
C GLY A 204 2.53 12.33 -20.38
N PRO A 205 3.22 13.25 -21.08
CA PRO A 205 2.90 14.69 -21.07
C PRO A 205 1.44 15.00 -21.38
N ALA A 206 0.85 14.39 -22.43
CA ALA A 206 -0.54 14.65 -22.83
C ALA A 206 -1.59 14.29 -21.75
N ARG A 207 -1.31 13.31 -20.87
CA ARG A 207 -2.20 13.03 -19.73
C ARG A 207 -2.06 14.06 -18.63
N LEU A 208 -0.84 14.52 -18.39
CA LEU A 208 -0.57 15.60 -17.44
C LEU A 208 -1.24 16.88 -17.92
N ASP A 209 -1.13 17.20 -19.21
CA ASP A 209 -1.74 18.38 -19.81
C ASP A 209 -3.27 18.35 -19.63
N ARG A 210 -3.94 17.22 -19.90
CA ARG A 210 -5.38 17.07 -19.63
C ARG A 210 -5.78 17.28 -18.17
N VAL A 211 -4.95 16.83 -17.23
CA VAL A 211 -5.19 17.09 -15.79
C VAL A 211 -5.03 18.58 -15.49
N LEU A 212 -3.97 19.21 -16.02
CA LEU A 212 -3.71 20.63 -15.82
C LEU A 212 -4.82 21.50 -16.44
N ASP A 213 -5.31 21.16 -17.62
CA ASP A 213 -6.42 21.87 -18.26
C ASP A 213 -7.72 21.70 -17.46
N GLY A 214 -8.03 20.48 -17.01
CA GLY A 214 -9.16 20.28 -16.10
C GLY A 214 -9.04 21.06 -14.80
N MET A 215 -7.83 21.18 -14.25
CA MET A 215 -7.59 22.04 -13.09
C MET A 215 -7.82 23.52 -13.42
N ARG A 216 -7.32 24.01 -14.57
CA ARG A 216 -7.55 25.40 -15.03
C ARG A 216 -9.03 25.71 -15.22
N GLU A 217 -9.84 24.71 -15.60
CA GLU A 217 -11.31 24.79 -15.70
C GLU A 217 -12.02 24.74 -14.34
N GLY A 218 -11.29 24.62 -13.23
CA GLY A 218 -11.84 24.56 -11.87
C GLY A 218 -12.19 23.15 -11.38
N ARG A 219 -11.87 22.09 -12.13
CA ARG A 219 -12.07 20.70 -11.66
C ARG A 219 -11.03 20.33 -10.61
N ALA A 220 -11.48 19.74 -9.50
CA ALA A 220 -10.58 19.21 -8.49
C ALA A 220 -9.76 18.02 -9.05
N TYR A 221 -8.44 18.01 -8.85
CA TYR A 221 -7.61 16.91 -9.37
C TYR A 221 -8.00 15.53 -8.80
N TYR A 222 -8.65 15.48 -7.63
CA TYR A 222 -9.16 14.24 -7.04
C TYR A 222 -10.36 13.65 -7.77
N SER A 223 -11.09 14.42 -8.59
CA SER A 223 -12.21 13.92 -9.41
C SER A 223 -11.74 13.35 -10.75
N MET A 224 -10.53 13.68 -11.20
CA MET A 224 -9.94 13.23 -12.47
C MET A 224 -9.16 11.90 -12.35
N ARG A 225 -9.69 10.97 -11.56
CA ARG A 225 -9.02 9.67 -11.27
C ARG A 225 -8.97 8.75 -12.49
N ASP A 226 -9.84 8.99 -13.46
CA ASP A 226 -9.88 8.33 -14.75
C ASP A 226 -8.67 8.70 -15.63
N VAL A 227 -8.09 9.89 -15.44
CA VAL A 227 -6.92 10.37 -16.18
C VAL A 227 -5.62 9.99 -15.48
N VAL A 228 -5.47 10.36 -14.21
CA VAL A 228 -4.27 10.10 -13.38
C VAL A 228 -4.66 9.90 -11.92
N THR A 229 -4.05 8.91 -11.25
CA THR A 229 -4.27 8.70 -9.81
C THR A 229 -3.71 9.88 -8.99
N PRO A 230 -4.38 10.33 -7.91
CA PRO A 230 -3.89 11.43 -7.06
C PRO A 230 -2.47 11.24 -6.53
N ASN A 231 -2.12 10.02 -6.09
CA ASN A 231 -0.78 9.70 -5.59
C ASN A 231 0.32 9.92 -6.63
N THR A 232 0.01 9.70 -7.91
CA THR A 232 0.96 9.93 -9.00
C THR A 232 1.18 11.42 -9.24
N LEU A 233 0.14 12.24 -9.18
CA LEU A 233 0.25 13.70 -9.28
C LEU A 233 1.06 14.26 -8.10
N ILE A 234 0.77 13.82 -6.87
CA ILE A 234 1.50 14.23 -5.66
C ILE A 234 2.98 13.85 -5.77
N ARG A 235 3.27 12.63 -6.24
CA ARG A 235 4.65 12.19 -6.47
C ARG A 235 5.34 13.07 -7.52
N LEU A 236 4.71 13.31 -8.66
CA LEU A 236 5.27 14.13 -9.74
C LEU A 236 5.53 15.56 -9.29
N ARG A 237 4.57 16.19 -8.61
CA ARG A 237 4.74 17.52 -8.01
C ARG A 237 5.95 17.59 -7.08
N ARG A 238 6.25 16.51 -6.35
CA ARG A 238 7.42 16.45 -5.45
C ARG A 238 8.74 16.21 -6.20
N THR A 239 8.73 15.46 -7.30
CA THR A 239 9.95 15.00 -7.98
C THR A 239 10.32 15.77 -9.24
N ASP A 240 9.39 16.53 -9.82
CA ASP A 240 9.56 17.28 -11.07
C ASP A 240 9.19 18.76 -10.85
N PRO A 241 10.19 19.65 -10.69
CA PRO A 241 9.95 21.08 -10.45
C PRO A 241 9.20 21.77 -11.59
N THR A 242 9.41 21.34 -12.84
CA THR A 242 8.72 21.92 -14.00
C THR A 242 7.23 21.56 -13.97
N PHE A 243 6.91 20.30 -13.68
CA PHE A 243 5.51 19.90 -13.48
C PHE A 243 4.90 20.58 -12.25
N ALA A 244 5.65 20.73 -11.15
CA ALA A 244 5.17 21.40 -9.94
C ALA A 244 4.72 22.84 -10.23
N ALA A 245 5.53 23.61 -10.96
CA ALA A 245 5.19 24.98 -11.35
C ALA A 245 3.90 25.04 -12.19
N ARG A 246 3.78 24.17 -13.21
CA ARG A 246 2.58 24.08 -14.06
C ARG A 246 1.34 23.66 -13.27
N PHE A 247 1.50 22.75 -12.31
CA PHE A 247 0.44 22.28 -11.44
C PHE A 247 -0.07 23.40 -10.51
N ASP A 248 0.83 24.15 -9.89
CA ASP A 248 0.48 25.26 -9.00
C ASP A 248 -0.18 26.41 -9.79
N GLU A 249 0.32 26.72 -10.99
CA GLU A 249 -0.31 27.66 -11.94
C GLU A 249 -1.74 27.22 -12.29
N ALA A 250 -1.92 25.97 -12.76
CA ALA A 250 -3.23 25.44 -13.13
C ALA A 250 -4.22 25.46 -11.95
N ARG A 251 -3.73 25.15 -10.74
CA ARG A 251 -4.52 25.23 -9.50
C ARG A 251 -4.95 26.66 -9.20
N GLN A 252 -4.06 27.64 -9.36
CA GLN A 252 -4.35 29.05 -9.14
C GLN A 252 -5.39 29.58 -10.15
N SER A 253 -5.25 29.24 -11.44
CA SER A 253 -6.22 29.61 -12.48
C SER A 253 -7.60 29.02 -12.22
N GLY A 254 -7.68 27.72 -11.94
CA GLY A 254 -8.94 27.04 -11.62
C GLY A 254 -9.63 27.63 -10.41
N ARG A 255 -8.86 28.03 -9.42
CA ARG A 255 -9.39 28.66 -8.21
C ARG A 255 -10.07 29.99 -8.49
N ALA A 256 -9.53 30.82 -9.39
CA ALA A 256 -10.19 32.06 -9.77
C ALA A 256 -11.57 31.80 -10.41
N ILE A 257 -11.70 30.72 -11.20
CA ILE A 257 -12.99 30.30 -11.77
C ILE A 257 -13.95 29.85 -10.68
N VAL A 258 -13.50 28.99 -9.75
CA VAL A 258 -14.34 28.48 -8.66
C VAL A 258 -14.78 29.61 -7.72
N VAL A 259 -13.91 30.57 -7.40
CA VAL A 259 -14.25 31.77 -6.62
C VAL A 259 -15.28 32.62 -7.36
N ARG A 260 -15.06 32.93 -8.63
CA ARG A 260 -16.02 33.71 -9.43
C ARG A 260 -17.39 33.01 -9.52
N GLN A 261 -17.41 31.70 -9.77
CA GLN A 261 -18.65 30.91 -9.79
C GLN A 261 -19.35 30.94 -8.43
N ALA A 262 -18.61 30.82 -7.33
CA ALA A 262 -19.15 30.90 -5.99
C ALA A 262 -19.68 32.30 -5.63
N GLU A 263 -18.99 33.37 -6.04
CA GLU A 263 -19.44 34.76 -5.83
C GLU A 263 -20.74 35.05 -6.57
N THR A 264 -20.92 34.48 -7.78
CA THR A 264 -22.17 34.62 -8.54
C THR A 264 -23.31 33.80 -7.97
N ARG A 265 -23.03 32.72 -7.24
CA ARG A 265 -24.04 31.87 -6.61
C ARG A 265 -24.31 32.37 -5.20
N LYS A 266 -25.42 33.09 -5.01
CA LYS A 266 -25.94 33.35 -3.66
C LYS A 266 -26.36 32.03 -3.02
N VAL A 267 -25.43 31.42 -2.28
CA VAL A 267 -25.70 30.24 -1.45
C VAL A 267 -26.62 30.69 -0.32
N SER A 268 -27.80 30.07 -0.22
CA SER A 268 -28.72 30.37 0.88
C SER A 268 -28.10 29.94 2.22
N HIS A 269 -28.53 30.55 3.33
CA HIS A 269 -28.07 30.12 4.66
C HIS A 269 -28.33 28.62 4.92
N ALA A 270 -29.46 28.09 4.45
CA ALA A 270 -29.81 26.67 4.56
C ALA A 270 -28.85 25.77 3.76
N GLU A 271 -28.47 26.19 2.55
CA GLU A 271 -27.52 25.46 1.73
C GLU A 271 -26.11 25.48 2.34
N MET A 272 -25.67 26.64 2.86
CA MET A 272 -24.40 26.76 3.59
C MET A 272 -24.36 25.81 4.81
N TRP A 273 -25.47 25.74 5.54
CA TRP A 273 -25.62 24.85 6.69
C TRP A 273 -25.52 23.37 6.31
N ALA A 274 -26.22 22.94 5.26
CA ALA A 274 -26.16 21.56 4.77
C ALA A 274 -24.73 21.14 4.39
N ILE A 275 -23.94 22.05 3.82
CA ILE A 275 -22.54 21.76 3.45
C ILE A 275 -21.67 21.60 4.69
N VAL A 276 -21.79 22.49 5.68
CA VAL A 276 -21.05 22.40 6.95
C VAL A 276 -21.40 21.09 7.66
N GLU A 277 -22.68 20.74 7.73
CA GLU A 277 -23.13 19.49 8.35
C GLU A 277 -22.57 18.25 7.63
N ALA A 278 -22.62 18.22 6.29
CA ALA A 278 -22.07 17.11 5.50
C ALA A 278 -20.55 16.96 5.70
N ALA A 279 -19.83 18.08 5.80
CA ALA A 279 -18.40 18.10 6.06
C ALA A 279 -18.06 17.50 7.43
N VAL A 280 -18.78 17.94 8.46
CA VAL A 280 -18.65 17.47 9.85
C VAL A 280 -18.96 15.97 9.95
N ARG A 281 -20.00 15.48 9.26
CA ARG A 281 -20.35 14.05 9.23
C ARG A 281 -19.27 13.18 8.58
N ARG A 282 -18.49 13.70 7.64
CA ARG A 282 -17.40 12.96 6.97
C ARG A 282 -16.12 12.88 7.79
N VAL A 283 -16.00 13.65 8.87
CA VAL A 283 -14.87 13.54 9.80
C VAL A 283 -14.94 12.17 10.50
N PRO A 284 -13.86 11.36 10.46
CA PRO A 284 -13.84 10.07 11.15
C PRO A 284 -14.08 10.23 12.66
N PRO A 285 -14.83 9.34 13.32
CA PRO A 285 -15.20 9.48 14.73
C PRO A 285 -14.04 9.73 15.69
N TYR A 286 -12.87 9.14 15.43
CA TYR A 286 -11.68 9.34 16.25
C TYR A 286 -11.06 10.73 16.12
N ALA A 287 -11.24 11.40 14.98
CA ALA A 287 -10.77 12.76 14.74
C ALA A 287 -11.77 13.83 15.22
N ARG A 288 -13.05 13.46 15.42
CA ARG A 288 -14.08 14.33 16.00
C ARG A 288 -13.81 14.69 17.47
N ASN A 289 -13.04 13.86 18.17
CA ASN A 289 -12.67 14.11 19.57
C ASN A 289 -11.51 15.11 19.71
N ASP A 290 -10.70 15.30 18.67
CA ASP A 290 -9.53 16.20 18.69
C ASP A 290 -9.84 17.60 18.11
N ILE A 291 -10.75 17.70 17.14
CA ILE A 291 -11.31 18.98 16.68
C ILE A 291 -12.34 19.39 17.72
N ARG A 292 -12.12 20.49 18.46
CA ARG A 292 -13.07 21.13 19.43
C ARG A 292 -14.47 20.49 19.35
N ALA A 293 -14.63 19.37 20.06
CA ALA A 293 -15.80 18.51 19.93
C ALA A 293 -17.06 19.33 20.21
N ASP A 294 -16.94 20.25 21.16
CA ASP A 294 -17.95 21.22 21.59
C ASP A 294 -18.50 22.06 20.42
N LEU A 295 -17.65 22.57 19.52
CA LEU A 295 -18.10 23.41 18.40
C LEU A 295 -18.75 22.56 17.29
N MET A 296 -18.24 21.35 17.04
CA MET A 296 -18.87 20.41 16.10
C MET A 296 -20.21 19.89 16.63
N VAL A 297 -20.31 19.64 17.93
CA VAL A 297 -21.53 19.20 18.63
C VAL A 297 -22.55 20.34 18.67
N GLU A 298 -22.16 21.55 19.03
CA GLU A 298 -23.04 22.74 18.98
C GLU A 298 -23.59 22.99 17.57
N LEU A 299 -22.77 22.79 16.54
CA LEU A 299 -23.21 22.87 15.15
C LEU A 299 -24.16 21.73 14.77
N LEU A 300 -23.85 20.47 15.13
CA LEU A 300 -24.72 19.32 14.79
C LEU A 300 -26.05 19.30 15.56
N GLU A 301 -26.07 19.85 16.76
CA GLU A 301 -27.26 19.91 17.62
C GLU A 301 -28.12 21.16 17.36
N GLY A 302 -27.76 22.00 16.37
CA GLY A 302 -28.50 23.21 16.04
C GLY A 302 -28.47 24.28 17.13
N ARG A 303 -27.46 24.24 18.03
CA ARG A 303 -27.30 25.21 19.12
C ARG A 303 -26.62 26.50 18.66
N VAL A 304 -26.12 26.54 17.43
CA VAL A 304 -25.64 27.77 16.78
C VAL A 304 -26.78 28.39 16.00
N ALA A 305 -27.16 29.62 16.35
CA ALA A 305 -28.19 30.35 15.61
C ALA A 305 -27.74 30.58 14.15
N PRO A 306 -28.65 30.56 13.16
CA PRO A 306 -28.31 30.72 11.74
C PRO A 306 -27.47 31.97 11.42
N GLU A 307 -27.73 33.08 12.11
CA GLU A 307 -27.00 34.35 12.03
C GLU A 307 -25.53 34.23 12.50
N ASP A 308 -25.24 33.30 13.42
CA ASP A 308 -23.91 33.05 13.97
C ASP A 308 -23.14 31.94 13.22
N ALA A 309 -23.81 31.23 12.30
CA ALA A 309 -23.25 30.10 11.57
C ALA A 309 -21.96 30.47 10.83
N ARG A 310 -21.88 31.69 10.28
CA ARG A 310 -20.69 32.18 9.56
C ARG A 310 -19.49 32.34 10.49
N ALA A 311 -19.69 32.89 11.68
CA ALA A 311 -18.64 33.06 12.67
C ALA A 311 -18.19 31.70 13.26
N ALA A 312 -19.15 30.80 13.50
CA ALA A 312 -18.87 29.44 13.97
C ALA A 312 -18.08 28.62 12.94
N ALA A 313 -18.45 28.69 11.65
CA ALA A 313 -17.71 28.06 10.57
C ALA A 313 -16.25 28.55 10.48
N GLY A 314 -16.03 29.87 10.61
CA GLY A 314 -14.67 30.43 10.65
C GLY A 314 -13.83 29.96 11.84
N ARG A 315 -14.45 29.75 13.02
CA ARG A 315 -13.77 29.18 14.19
C ARG A 315 -13.42 27.70 13.99
N LEU A 316 -14.35 26.91 13.44
CA LEU A 316 -14.15 25.49 13.15
C LEU A 316 -13.00 25.29 12.16
N GLU A 317 -12.98 26.10 11.12
CA GLU A 317 -11.90 26.12 10.14
C GLU A 317 -10.54 26.46 10.74
N LYS A 318 -10.47 27.52 11.55
CA LYS A 318 -9.21 27.89 12.22
C LYS A 318 -8.69 26.74 13.10
N ALA A 319 -9.59 26.07 13.83
CA ALA A 319 -9.24 24.91 14.65
C ALA A 319 -8.77 23.73 13.79
N TRP A 320 -9.46 23.46 12.68
CA TRP A 320 -9.06 22.43 11.71
C TRP A 320 -7.66 22.68 11.15
N ASN A 321 -7.38 23.89 10.69
CA ASN A 321 -6.10 24.24 10.07
C ASN A 321 -4.93 24.18 11.05
N GLN A 322 -5.15 24.59 12.30
CA GLN A 322 -4.17 24.42 13.36
C GLN A 322 -3.84 22.95 13.62
N MET A 323 -4.84 22.08 13.55
CA MET A 323 -4.67 20.67 13.88
C MET A 323 -4.07 19.84 12.72
N PHE A 324 -4.54 20.10 11.49
CA PHE A 324 -4.19 19.31 10.31
C PHE A 324 -3.18 19.99 9.39
N GLY A 325 -2.76 21.23 9.68
CA GLY A 325 -1.72 21.94 8.93
C GLY A 325 -0.37 21.21 8.91
N ARG A 326 -0.11 20.33 9.89
CA ARG A 326 1.09 19.47 9.90
C ARG A 326 1.00 18.27 8.94
N TRP A 327 -0.20 17.94 8.46
CA TRP A 327 -0.47 16.73 7.66
C TRP A 327 -0.77 17.06 6.19
N ASP A 328 -0.47 18.28 5.72
CA ASP A 328 -0.84 18.79 4.38
C ASP A 328 -2.35 18.70 4.09
N LEU A 329 -3.16 18.68 5.17
CA LEU A 329 -4.62 18.67 5.17
C LEU A 329 -5.17 20.01 5.70
N SER A 330 -4.47 21.10 5.36
CA SER A 330 -4.87 22.46 5.72
C SER A 330 -6.01 22.93 4.81
N MET A 331 -7.14 23.37 5.38
CA MET A 331 -8.16 24.11 4.63
C MET A 331 -7.62 25.47 4.13
N ASP A 332 -6.56 26.02 4.73
CA ASP A 332 -5.89 27.25 4.24
C ASP A 332 -5.00 27.01 3.00
N GLN A 333 -4.40 25.82 2.85
CA GLN A 333 -3.73 25.45 1.58
C GLN A 333 -4.74 25.32 0.42
N GLU A 334 -6.03 25.12 0.72
CA GLU A 334 -7.13 25.21 -0.24
C GLU A 334 -7.59 26.66 -0.50
N ARG A 335 -7.03 27.65 0.22
CA ARG A 335 -7.62 29.00 0.40
C ARG A 335 -6.75 30.23 0.17
N GLY A 336 -5.52 30.13 -0.35
CA GLY A 336 -4.59 31.28 -0.50
C GLY A 336 -5.21 32.68 -0.78
N GLU A 337 -4.83 33.70 -0.04
CA GLU A 337 -5.13 35.14 -0.25
C GLU A 337 -6.43 35.50 -1.01
N GLY A 338 -7.60 35.07 -0.51
CA GLY A 338 -8.87 35.45 -1.14
C GLY A 338 -10.18 35.08 -0.43
N GLY A 339 -10.15 34.25 0.63
CA GLY A 339 -11.36 33.93 1.39
C GLY A 339 -12.26 32.84 0.76
N LEU A 340 -13.01 32.17 1.65
CA LEU A 340 -14.03 31.11 1.51
C LEU A 340 -14.21 30.44 0.13
N ASN A 341 -13.92 29.12 0.05
CA ASN A 341 -14.72 28.26 -0.82
C ASN A 341 -14.90 26.83 -0.29
N LEU A 342 -16.16 26.48 0.02
CA LEU A 342 -16.65 25.16 0.50
C LEU A 342 -16.77 24.10 -0.63
N HIS A 343 -16.27 24.40 -1.83
CA HIS A 343 -16.56 23.60 -3.03
C HIS A 343 -15.78 22.27 -3.11
N GLY A 344 -14.64 22.13 -2.44
CA GLY A 344 -13.91 20.86 -2.36
C GLY A 344 -14.70 19.75 -1.65
N LEU A 345 -15.60 20.12 -0.75
CA LEU A 345 -16.53 19.22 -0.07
C LEU A 345 -17.76 18.88 -0.95
N LEU A 346 -18.26 19.86 -1.71
CA LEU A 346 -19.40 19.70 -2.62
C LEU A 346 -19.10 18.83 -3.85
N ALA A 347 -17.91 18.96 -4.45
CA ALA A 347 -17.53 18.22 -5.66
C ALA A 347 -17.41 16.69 -5.41
N SER A 348 -17.25 16.27 -4.16
CA SER A 348 -17.24 14.84 -3.79
C SER A 348 -18.65 14.23 -3.66
N ASP A 349 -19.70 15.05 -3.59
CA ASP A 349 -21.09 14.61 -3.38
C ASP A 349 -21.83 14.31 -4.70
N GLU A 350 -21.54 15.06 -5.76
CA GLU A 350 -22.08 14.77 -7.11
C GLU A 350 -21.51 13.48 -7.72
N ALA A 351 -20.29 13.09 -7.35
CA ALA A 351 -19.69 11.81 -7.76
C ALA A 351 -20.33 10.60 -7.04
N GLY A 352 -20.98 10.81 -5.89
CA GLY A 352 -21.67 9.77 -5.13
C GLY A 352 -23.11 9.52 -5.59
N ARG A 353 -23.80 10.55 -6.10
CA ARG A 353 -25.22 10.45 -6.52
C ARG A 353 -25.47 9.80 -7.89
N ARG A 354 -24.42 9.51 -8.68
CA ARG A 354 -24.56 8.81 -9.98
C ARG A 354 -24.64 7.27 -9.90
N VAL A 355 -24.75 6.68 -8.71
CA VAL A 355 -24.89 5.22 -8.55
C VAL A 355 -26.35 4.78 -8.29
N GLU A 356 -27.28 5.70 -8.05
CA GLU A 356 -28.68 5.36 -7.65
C GLU A 356 -29.76 5.67 -8.70
N SER A 357 -29.43 5.81 -9.99
CA SER A 357 -30.44 6.01 -11.06
C SER A 357 -30.65 4.80 -11.98
N TYR A 358 -30.37 3.58 -11.51
CA TYR A 358 -30.79 2.33 -12.15
C TYR A 358 -31.68 1.52 -11.20
N ALA A 359 -32.85 2.06 -10.88
CA ALA A 359 -33.96 1.30 -10.35
C ALA A 359 -35.27 2.00 -10.72
N GLY A 360 -36.08 1.37 -11.57
CA GLY A 360 -37.46 1.78 -11.84
C GLY A 360 -37.75 2.20 -13.27
N ALA A 361 -37.85 1.22 -14.18
CA ALA A 361 -38.83 1.27 -15.26
C ALA A 361 -39.71 0.03 -15.09
N GLU A 362 -40.97 0.26 -14.75
CA GLU A 362 -42.07 -0.70 -14.91
C GLU A 362 -42.32 -0.96 -16.39
#